data_AF-A0A949W3Q8-F1
#
_entry.id   AF-A0A949W3Q8-F1
#
_cell.length_a   1.000
_cell.length_b   1.000
_cell.length_c   1.000
_cell.angle_alpha   90.00
_cell.angle_beta   90.00
_cell.angle_gamma   90.00
#
_symmetry.space_group_name_H-M   'P 1'
#
loop_
_entity.id
_entity.type
_entity.pdbx_description
1 polymer ?
#
loop_
_entity_poly.entity_id
_entity_poly.type
_entity_poly.pdbx_seq_one_letter_code
_entity_poly.pdbx_strand_id
1 'polypeptide(L)'
;MKQLKIIFVIFSLVLLSCNTTSTVSESQENQLAQQKKNQKSGIVLYKSRADESRNKQSKKEFYFRMNEKEYFIKISEGYVSEEVLLKNIDKQINVKGEVKIGKWEFDTPGSILNQTETIKGRSGEYFVIYKILSN
;
A
#
# COMPACT_ATOMS: atom_id res chain seq x y z
N MET A 1 -27.19 56.18 26.88
CA MET A 1 -25.90 55.56 26.47
C MET A 1 -25.07 55.00 27.66
N LYS A 2 -25.69 54.46 28.73
CA LYS A 2 -24.96 53.86 29.87
C LYS A 2 -25.22 52.36 30.05
N GLN A 3 -26.39 51.87 29.60
CA GLN A 3 -26.81 50.47 29.70
C GLN A 3 -26.13 49.55 28.65
N LEU A 4 -25.64 50.10 27.53
CA LEU A 4 -25.03 49.30 26.45
C LEU A 4 -23.59 48.85 26.75
N LYS A 5 -22.90 49.49 27.69
CA LYS A 5 -21.49 49.18 28.02
C LYS A 5 -21.36 47.96 28.96
N ILE A 6 -22.40 47.62 29.71
CA ILE A 6 -22.38 46.53 30.69
C ILE A 6 -22.45 45.16 29.99
N ILE A 7 -23.17 45.07 28.87
CA ILE A 7 -23.33 43.82 28.10
C ILE A 7 -22.00 43.41 27.44
N PHE A 8 -21.15 44.35 27.07
CA PHE A 8 -19.86 44.06 26.43
C PHE A 8 -18.81 43.47 27.40
N VAL A 9 -18.91 43.79 28.70
CA VAL A 9 -17.98 43.27 29.73
C VAL A 9 -18.30 41.82 30.09
N ILE A 10 -19.58 41.42 30.06
CA ILE A 10 -20.00 40.04 30.36
C ILE A 10 -19.64 39.08 29.23
N PHE A 11 -19.67 39.54 27.97
CA PHE A 11 -19.30 38.71 26.81
C PHE A 11 -17.80 38.42 26.73
N SER A 12 -16.95 39.29 27.31
CA SER A 12 -15.49 39.10 27.28
C SER A 12 -14.97 38.12 28.34
N LEU A 13 -15.80 37.69 29.30
CA LEU A 13 -15.38 36.76 30.37
C LEU A 13 -15.58 35.28 29.99
N VAL A 14 -16.33 34.98 28.94
CA VAL A 14 -16.66 33.60 28.52
C VAL A 14 -15.59 33.00 27.60
N LEU A 15 -14.65 33.80 27.08
CA LEU A 15 -13.60 33.35 26.15
C LEU A 15 -12.29 32.89 26.83
N LEU A 16 -12.23 32.83 28.16
CA LEU A 16 -11.03 32.42 28.92
C LEU A 16 -11.10 30.99 29.48
N SER A 17 -12.09 30.18 29.12
CA SER A 17 -12.22 28.79 29.59
C SER A 17 -12.31 27.79 28.43
N CYS A 18 -11.18 27.58 27.75
CA CYS A 18 -10.83 26.43 26.89
C CYS A 18 -9.34 26.64 26.52
N ASN A 19 -8.35 25.79 26.76
CA ASN A 19 -8.26 24.39 27.15
C ASN A 19 -6.96 24.17 27.94
N THR A 20 -7.03 23.50 29.08
CA THR A 20 -5.90 22.70 29.58
C THR A 20 -5.90 21.40 28.78
N THR A 21 -5.11 21.35 27.71
CA THR A 21 -4.78 20.08 27.06
C THR A 21 -3.45 19.62 27.62
N SER A 22 -3.52 18.54 28.39
CA SER A 22 -2.41 17.83 29.00
C SER A 22 -1.28 17.60 28.00
N THR A 23 -0.10 18.15 28.28
CA THR A 23 1.16 17.75 27.67
C THR A 23 1.53 16.35 28.17
N VAL A 24 0.98 15.33 27.52
CA VAL A 24 1.37 13.94 27.71
C VAL A 24 1.73 13.38 26.34
N SER A 25 3.04 13.23 26.10
CA SER A 25 3.63 12.20 25.23
C SER A 25 3.31 12.22 23.72
N GLU A 26 3.41 13.38 23.06
CA GLU A 26 3.34 13.49 21.58
C GLU A 26 4.50 12.78 20.82
N SER A 27 5.57 12.38 21.52
CA SER A 27 6.75 11.78 20.88
C SER A 27 6.63 10.29 20.60
N GLN A 28 5.78 9.54 21.32
CA GLN A 28 5.58 8.10 21.11
C GLN A 28 4.45 7.79 20.12
N GLU A 29 3.38 8.59 20.10
CA GLU A 29 2.24 8.38 19.22
C GLU A 29 2.59 8.62 17.73
N ASN A 30 3.42 9.64 17.46
CA ASN A 30 3.89 9.93 16.10
C ASN A 30 4.80 8.84 15.52
N GLN A 31 5.58 8.14 16.35
CA GLN A 31 6.44 7.04 15.89
C GLN A 31 5.64 5.76 15.58
N LEU A 32 4.62 5.46 16.39
CA LEU A 32 3.67 4.37 16.12
C LEU A 32 2.80 4.64 14.87
N ALA A 33 2.37 5.88 14.66
CA ALA A 33 1.61 6.29 13.48
C ALA A 33 2.45 6.20 12.19
N GLN A 34 3.74 6.58 12.23
CA GLN A 34 4.64 6.42 11.09
C GLN A 34 4.97 4.95 10.77
N GLN A 35 5.14 4.10 11.78
CA GLN A 35 5.38 2.66 11.56
C GLN A 35 4.17 1.97 10.91
N LYS A 36 2.95 2.37 11.24
CA LYS A 36 1.71 1.83 10.66
C LYS A 36 1.40 2.30 9.23
N LYS A 37 2.00 3.41 8.77
CA LYS A 37 1.58 4.10 7.52
C LYS A 37 1.57 3.20 6.27
N ASN A 38 2.40 2.16 6.25
CA ASN A 38 2.53 1.24 5.11
C ASN A 38 2.24 -0.23 5.48
N GLN A 39 1.59 -0.48 6.63
CA GLN A 39 1.16 -1.82 6.98
C GLN A 39 -0.16 -2.15 6.29
N LYS A 40 -0.20 -3.26 5.56
CA LYS A 40 -1.39 -3.77 4.86
C LYS A 40 -1.60 -5.22 5.25
N SER A 41 -2.87 -5.61 5.40
CA SER A 41 -3.27 -7.01 5.59
C SER A 41 -3.94 -7.51 4.32
N GLY A 42 -3.63 -8.72 3.91
CA GLY A 42 -4.18 -9.29 2.69
C GLY A 42 -3.75 -10.73 2.48
N ILE A 43 -4.19 -11.31 1.37
CA ILE A 43 -3.93 -12.71 1.02
C ILE A 43 -2.99 -12.74 -0.18
N VAL A 44 -1.95 -13.58 -0.12
CA VAL A 44 -1.11 -13.88 -1.28
C VAL A 44 -1.79 -14.95 -2.12
N LEU A 45 -1.95 -14.68 -3.40
CA LEU A 45 -2.54 -15.59 -4.38
C LEU A 45 -1.50 -15.93 -5.44
N TYR A 46 -1.59 -17.13 -6.00
CA TYR A 46 -0.77 -17.56 -7.13
C TYR A 46 -1.67 -18.13 -8.22
N LYS A 47 -1.89 -17.35 -9.28
CA LYS A 47 -2.87 -17.70 -10.32
C LYS A 47 -2.29 -17.57 -11.72
N SER A 48 -2.81 -18.38 -12.62
CA SER A 48 -2.52 -18.30 -14.05
C SER A 48 -3.02 -16.96 -14.59
N ARG A 49 -2.16 -16.28 -15.34
CA ARG A 49 -2.61 -15.18 -16.19
C ARG A 49 -3.52 -15.74 -17.28
N ALA A 50 -4.71 -15.16 -17.40
CA ALA A 50 -5.51 -15.31 -18.60
C ALA A 50 -4.84 -14.49 -19.69
N ASP A 51 -4.05 -15.12 -20.55
CA ASP A 51 -3.63 -14.48 -21.78
C ASP A 51 -4.79 -14.45 -22.75
N GLU A 52 -5.06 -13.28 -23.33
CA GLU A 52 -6.04 -13.09 -24.40
C GLU A 52 -5.65 -13.88 -25.68
N SER A 53 -4.41 -14.38 -25.75
CA SER A 53 -3.93 -15.24 -26.82
C SER A 53 -4.24 -16.70 -26.50
N ARG A 54 -5.11 -17.32 -27.31
CA ARG A 54 -5.65 -18.68 -27.15
C ARG A 54 -4.63 -19.83 -27.19
N ASN A 55 -3.32 -19.57 -27.17
CA ASN A 55 -2.31 -20.61 -27.25
C ASN A 55 -1.02 -20.22 -26.52
N LYS A 56 -0.53 -21.18 -25.73
CA LYS A 56 0.78 -21.28 -25.05
C LYS A 56 0.82 -20.78 -23.60
N GLN A 57 1.02 -21.75 -22.70
CA GLN A 57 1.49 -21.65 -21.31
C GLN A 57 1.07 -20.39 -20.55
N SER A 58 -0.05 -20.48 -19.81
CA SER A 58 -0.42 -19.46 -18.84
C SER A 58 0.72 -19.27 -17.83
N LYS A 59 1.44 -18.14 -17.91
CA LYS A 59 2.44 -17.78 -16.91
C LYS A 59 1.71 -17.54 -15.60
N LYS A 60 2.14 -18.21 -14.53
CA LYS A 60 1.58 -17.97 -13.19
C LYS A 60 2.23 -16.73 -12.58
N GLU A 61 1.43 -15.96 -11.87
CA GLU A 61 1.83 -14.69 -11.28
C GLU A 61 1.32 -14.60 -9.84
N PHE A 62 2.08 -13.87 -9.02
CA PHE A 62 1.69 -13.58 -7.64
C PHE A 62 0.77 -12.35 -7.60
N TYR A 63 -0.28 -12.45 -6.79
CA TYR A 63 -1.19 -11.33 -6.50
C TYR A 63 -1.32 -11.15 -4.99
N PHE A 64 -1.51 -9.90 -4.57
CA PHE A 64 -1.89 -9.54 -3.22
C PHE A 64 -3.34 -9.05 -3.24
N ARG A 65 -4.24 -9.76 -2.55
CA ARG A 65 -5.64 -9.38 -2.41
C ARG A 65 -5.84 -8.62 -1.11
N MET A 66 -6.31 -7.38 -1.21
CA MET A 66 -6.72 -6.56 -0.07
C MET A 66 -7.96 -5.74 -0.43
N ASN A 67 -8.92 -5.61 0.49
CA ASN A 67 -10.18 -4.89 0.29
C ASN A 67 -10.89 -5.27 -1.03
N GLU A 68 -11.05 -6.58 -1.27
CA GLU A 68 -11.69 -7.15 -2.47
C GLU A 68 -10.97 -6.87 -3.81
N LYS A 69 -9.85 -6.13 -3.79
CA LYS A 69 -9.06 -5.80 -4.98
C LYS A 69 -7.77 -6.61 -5.03
N GLU A 70 -7.43 -7.07 -6.22
CA GLU A 70 -6.23 -7.87 -6.48
C GLU A 70 -5.19 -7.04 -7.20
N TYR A 71 -4.00 -6.98 -6.63
CA TYR A 71 -2.85 -6.30 -7.20
C TYR A 71 -1.82 -7.35 -7.56
N PHE A 72 -1.29 -7.32 -8.77
CA PHE A 72 -0.13 -8.18 -9.06
C PHE A 72 1.06 -7.72 -8.23
N ILE A 73 1.90 -8.66 -7.78
CA ILE A 73 3.08 -8.35 -6.97
C ILE A 73 4.28 -8.16 -7.90
N LYS A 74 4.88 -6.97 -7.90
CA LYS A 74 6.10 -6.70 -8.67
C LYS A 74 7.32 -7.02 -7.81
N ILE A 75 7.77 -8.26 -7.89
CA ILE A 75 8.87 -8.80 -7.08
C ILE A 75 10.18 -8.02 -7.30
N SER A 76 10.47 -7.57 -8.53
CA SER A 76 11.71 -6.86 -8.87
C SER A 76 11.89 -5.50 -8.17
N GLU A 77 10.82 -4.89 -7.68
CA GLU A 77 10.87 -3.66 -6.88
C GLU A 77 10.75 -3.90 -5.37
N GLY A 78 10.48 -5.15 -4.96
CA GLY A 78 10.32 -5.53 -3.57
C GLY A 78 11.61 -6.04 -2.93
N TYR A 79 11.51 -6.43 -1.67
CA TYR A 79 12.59 -7.12 -0.93
C TYR A 79 12.20 -8.54 -0.50
N VAL A 80 11.00 -9.00 -0.90
CA VAL A 80 10.50 -10.34 -0.60
C VAL A 80 10.69 -11.22 -1.82
N SER A 81 11.40 -12.34 -1.63
CA SER A 81 11.68 -13.29 -2.70
C SER A 81 10.48 -14.14 -3.06
N GLU A 82 10.53 -14.76 -4.24
CA GLU A 82 9.51 -15.69 -4.71
C GLU A 82 9.32 -16.87 -3.75
N GLU A 83 10.39 -17.44 -3.19
CA GLU A 83 10.28 -18.57 -2.26
C GLU A 83 9.53 -18.19 -0.97
N VAL A 84 9.67 -16.94 -0.52
CA VAL A 84 8.95 -16.44 0.64
C VAL A 84 7.46 -16.27 0.31
N LEU A 85 7.11 -15.78 -0.89
CA LEU A 85 5.72 -15.66 -1.31
C LEU A 85 5.06 -17.03 -1.49
N LEU A 86 5.76 -18.01 -2.08
CA LEU A 86 5.28 -19.38 -2.23
C LEU A 86 4.86 -20.00 -0.89
N LYS A 87 5.62 -19.77 0.19
CA LYS A 87 5.30 -20.28 1.54
C LYS A 87 4.04 -19.64 2.15
N ASN A 88 3.58 -18.53 1.59
CA ASN A 88 2.47 -17.73 2.09
C ASN A 88 1.24 -17.71 1.16
N ILE A 89 1.22 -18.54 0.12
CA ILE A 89 0.05 -18.69 -0.76
C ILE A 89 -1.19 -19.08 0.06
N ASP A 90 -2.31 -18.45 -0.26
CA ASP A 90 -3.62 -18.61 0.38
C ASP A 90 -3.65 -18.30 1.88
N LYS A 91 -2.58 -17.69 2.42
CA LYS A 91 -2.51 -17.24 3.80
C LYS A 91 -2.76 -15.74 3.89
N GLN A 92 -3.52 -15.35 4.91
CA GLN A 92 -3.60 -13.96 5.31
C GLN A 92 -2.31 -13.55 6.01
N ILE A 93 -1.62 -12.55 5.45
CA ILE A 93 -0.38 -12.01 5.97
C ILE A 93 -0.47 -10.51 6.18
N ASN A 94 0.26 -10.01 7.17
CA ASN A 94 0.51 -8.59 7.35
C ASN A 94 1.83 -8.25 6.67
N VAL A 95 1.85 -7.17 5.89
CA VAL A 95 3.03 -6.76 5.13
C VAL A 95 3.27 -5.27 5.29
N LYS A 96 4.55 -4.88 5.20
CA LYS A 96 4.93 -3.50 4.87
C LYS A 96 5.06 -3.41 3.36
N GLY A 97 4.24 -2.58 2.73
CA GLY A 97 4.19 -2.45 1.28
C GLY A 97 3.34 -1.28 0.82
N GLU A 98 3.32 -1.05 -0.48
CA GLU A 98 2.52 0.02 -1.08
C GLU A 98 1.99 -0.36 -2.46
N VAL A 99 0.89 0.29 -2.84
CA VAL A 99 0.37 0.24 -4.21
C VAL A 99 1.09 1.30 -5.02
N LYS A 100 1.61 0.92 -6.18
CA LYS A 100 2.19 1.82 -7.17
C LYS A 100 1.43 1.70 -8.47
N ILE A 101 1.51 2.75 -9.30
CA ILE A 101 1.04 2.76 -10.68
C ILE A 101 2.26 2.81 -11.56
N GLY A 102 2.36 1.92 -12.54
CA GLY A 102 3.51 1.94 -13.44
C GLY A 102 3.46 0.87 -14.51
N LYS A 103 4.56 0.81 -15.26
CA LYS A 103 4.76 -0.21 -16.28
C LYS A 103 5.41 -1.43 -15.67
N TRP A 104 4.93 -2.58 -16.12
CA TRP A 104 5.58 -3.85 -15.94
C TRP A 104 6.35 -4.16 -17.21
N GLU A 105 7.67 -3.99 -17.13
CA GLU A 105 8.60 -4.42 -18.16
C GLU A 105 9.15 -5.78 -17.71
N PHE A 106 9.18 -6.75 -18.63
CA PHE A 106 9.95 -7.95 -18.40
C PHE A 106 11.40 -7.58 -18.70
N ASP A 107 12.28 -7.72 -17.71
CA ASP A 107 13.73 -7.62 -17.89
C ASP A 107 14.19 -8.78 -18.79
N THR A 108 13.95 -8.63 -20.09
CA THR A 108 14.53 -9.47 -21.12
C THR A 108 15.21 -8.51 -22.07
N PRO A 109 16.56 -8.40 -22.05
CA PRO A 109 17.25 -7.77 -23.15
C PRO A 109 16.92 -8.61 -24.39
N GLY A 110 16.11 -8.03 -25.29
CA GLY A 110 15.84 -8.64 -26.58
C GLY A 110 17.17 -8.77 -27.31
N SER A 111 17.74 -9.98 -27.32
CA SER A 111 18.81 -10.30 -28.25
C SER A 111 18.24 -10.05 -29.65
N ILE A 112 18.92 -9.21 -30.42
CA ILE A 112 18.53 -8.70 -31.75
C ILE A 112 18.26 -9.87 -32.74
N LEU A 113 18.65 -11.09 -32.36
CA LEU A 113 18.55 -12.31 -33.16
C LEU A 113 17.25 -13.12 -32.98
N ASN A 114 16.44 -12.86 -31.95
CA ASN A 114 15.18 -13.58 -31.74
C ASN A 114 14.04 -12.59 -31.48
N GLN A 115 13.33 -12.19 -32.54
CA GLN A 115 12.07 -11.43 -32.47
C GLN A 115 10.91 -12.28 -31.93
N THR A 116 11.12 -13.02 -30.85
CA THR A 116 10.06 -13.77 -30.20
C THR A 116 9.27 -12.80 -29.34
N GLU A 117 8.17 -12.33 -29.90
CA GLU A 117 7.03 -11.69 -29.22
C GLU A 117 7.43 -10.64 -28.17
N THR A 118 7.36 -9.37 -28.55
CA THR A 118 7.39 -8.26 -27.59
C THR A 118 6.26 -8.48 -26.59
N ILE A 119 6.57 -9.05 -25.41
CA ILE A 119 5.58 -9.26 -24.37
C ILE A 119 5.11 -7.87 -23.99
N LYS A 120 3.88 -7.53 -24.40
CA LYS A 120 3.30 -6.20 -24.17
C LYS A 120 3.42 -5.89 -22.68
N GLY A 121 4.27 -4.90 -22.36
CA GLY A 121 4.39 -4.40 -21.00
C GLY A 121 3.01 -3.91 -20.56
N ARG A 122 2.56 -4.38 -19.39
CA ARG A 122 1.26 -3.93 -18.83
C ARG A 122 1.50 -2.65 -18.06
N SER A 123 0.56 -1.72 -18.15
CA SER A 123 0.50 -0.59 -17.23
C SER A 123 -0.69 -0.79 -16.30
N GLY A 124 -0.53 -0.40 -15.04
CA GLY A 124 -1.59 -0.52 -14.06
C GLY A 124 -1.08 -0.43 -12.63
N GLU A 125 -2.01 -0.66 -11.70
CA GLU A 125 -1.70 -0.72 -10.28
C GLU A 125 -1.07 -2.07 -9.91
N TYR A 126 -0.01 -2.01 -9.12
CA TYR A 126 0.71 -3.16 -8.60
C TYR A 126 1.08 -2.96 -7.15
N PHE A 127 1.38 -4.06 -6.47
CA PHE A 127 1.80 -4.04 -5.08
C PHE A 127 3.28 -4.38 -4.95
N VAL A 128 4.00 -3.59 -4.15
CA VAL A 128 5.38 -3.85 -3.77
C VAL A 128 5.42 -4.27 -2.31
N ILE A 129 5.98 -5.44 -2.05
CA ILE A 129 6.15 -5.97 -0.69
C ILE A 129 7.60 -5.73 -0.25
N TYR A 130 7.76 -4.89 0.76
CA TYR A 130 9.06 -4.60 1.37
C TYR A 130 9.39 -5.58 2.50
N LYS A 131 8.39 -6.04 3.25
CA LYS A 131 8.59 -6.96 4.37
C LYS A 131 7.30 -7.69 4.73
N ILE A 132 7.39 -8.99 5.03
CA ILE A 132 6.31 -9.71 5.73
C ILE A 132 6.49 -9.50 7.23
N LEU A 133 5.42 -9.11 7.90
CA LEU A 133 5.37 -8.90 9.34
C LEU A 133 4.92 -10.21 9.99
N SER A 134 5.63 -10.65 11.02
CA SER A 134 5.18 -11.77 11.86
C SER A 134 3.89 -11.36 12.58
N ASN A 135 2.93 -12.28 12.61
CA ASN A 135 1.77 -12.17 13.50
C ASN A 135 2.17 -12.46 14.94
#